data_AF-A0A804Q3T1-F1
#
_entry.id   AF-A0A804Q3T1-F1
#
_cell.length_a   1.000
_cell.length_b   1.000
_cell.length_c   1.000
_cell.angle_alpha   90.00
_cell.angle_beta   90.00
_cell.angle_gamma   90.00
#
_symmetry.space_group_name_H-M   'P 1'
#
loop_
_entity.id
_entity.type
_entity.pdbx_description
1 polymer ?
#
loop_
_entity_poly.entity_id
_entity_poly.type
_entity_poly.pdbx_seq_one_letter_code
_entity_poly.pdbx_strand_id
1 'polypeptide(L)'
;MKWVLFNPITNPGIAKADLLQQELRKYSKPKNRSPYKSRGAKELVSQGLLILERLTQDQRNCTEISKDQGLLSKITSPLTSSSADHGDLLTRLSADNTTTVEMLSRSLTVLSRVLTSPGDDTARLRQKLATNTQAVSNLLGILEGDSGGAQKLHGQALEILTELALDGSLEEVDFHKLLKALLLRIFLEEEASSNVTEQWTNNNATSQVEIEHEQAGTETAATRLRGNAGEALARLLPVHAARGILSKQEATSLLNKVLHKILSSKMRTTLEIVVVNLPQEDADTGTGSSSAQPPMDENEKQSEERKSMAAMLSLAVAICNENMVSEEGFAYATPGDAALAKKLKEIVKVNEQSTAECLRIVKLVCQLVVAMVQVEPGCIAHFNGLDFMSSLTEALETMSEIDDCMLFAGNEHEVTKPARSLASLVKEAQGLLNTAQG
;
A
#
# COMPACT_ATOMS: atom_id res chain seq x y z
N MET A 1 -26.31 3.08 -20.99
CA MET A 1 -24.95 3.14 -21.59
C MET A 1 -25.00 2.66 -23.03
N LYS A 2 -24.91 3.56 -24.01
CA LYS A 2 -24.53 3.20 -25.39
C LYS A 2 -23.02 3.06 -25.38
N TRP A 3 -22.51 1.84 -25.49
CA TRP A 3 -21.09 1.61 -25.75
C TRP A 3 -20.76 2.25 -27.11
N VAL A 4 -20.13 3.42 -27.09
CA VAL A 4 -19.66 4.10 -28.31
C VAL A 4 -18.42 3.35 -28.78
N LEU A 5 -18.66 2.23 -29.44
CA LEU A 5 -17.63 1.55 -30.22
C LEU A 5 -17.31 2.43 -31.43
N PHE A 6 -16.16 3.10 -31.34
CA PHE A 6 -15.30 3.56 -32.42
C PHE A 6 -16.00 3.95 -33.74
N ASN A 7 -16.19 5.26 -33.91
CA ASN A 7 -16.64 5.91 -35.13
C ASN A 7 -15.61 5.69 -36.27
N PRO A 8 -15.96 4.97 -37.35
CA PRO A 8 -14.99 4.54 -38.36
C PRO A 8 -14.92 5.55 -39.51
N ILE A 9 -13.94 6.44 -39.46
CA ILE A 9 -13.41 7.09 -40.67
C ILE A 9 -12.14 6.31 -41.04
N THR A 10 -12.16 5.73 -42.23
CA THR A 10 -11.17 4.83 -42.85
C THR A 10 -11.17 3.38 -42.37
N ASN A 11 -11.06 2.48 -43.33
CA ASN A 11 -11.63 1.13 -43.36
C ASN A 11 -10.58 0.02 -43.11
N PRO A 12 -10.23 -0.28 -41.85
CA PRO A 12 -9.78 -1.61 -41.43
C PRO A 12 -10.69 -2.27 -40.37
N GLY A 13 -11.72 -1.57 -39.88
CA GLY A 13 -12.66 -2.09 -38.88
C GLY A 13 -13.63 -3.15 -39.41
N ILE A 14 -14.03 -3.07 -40.69
CA ILE A 14 -14.98 -4.02 -41.29
C ILE A 14 -14.39 -5.44 -41.33
N ALA A 15 -13.11 -5.57 -41.70
CA ALA A 15 -12.43 -6.86 -41.69
C ALA A 15 -12.37 -7.49 -40.29
N LYS A 16 -12.20 -6.69 -39.22
CA LYS A 16 -12.23 -7.17 -37.82
C LYS A 16 -13.63 -7.59 -37.38
N ALA A 17 -14.67 -6.87 -37.80
CA ALA A 17 -16.05 -7.22 -37.48
C ALA A 17 -16.46 -8.53 -38.16
N ASP A 18 -16.08 -8.72 -39.43
CA ASP A 18 -16.32 -9.97 -40.16
C ASP A 18 -15.56 -11.15 -39.54
N LEU A 19 -14.30 -10.94 -39.12
CA LEU A 19 -13.52 -11.94 -38.39
C LEU A 19 -14.18 -12.31 -37.05
N LEU A 20 -14.64 -11.32 -36.27
CA LEU A 20 -15.38 -11.54 -35.03
C LEU A 20 -16.69 -12.29 -35.28
N GLN A 21 -17.46 -11.92 -36.30
CA GLN A 21 -18.68 -12.64 -36.67
C GLN A 21 -18.37 -14.07 -37.12
N GLN A 22 -17.28 -14.28 -37.85
CA GLN A 22 -16.86 -15.60 -38.30
C GLN A 22 -16.43 -16.47 -37.11
N GLU A 23 -15.70 -15.92 -36.15
CA GLU A 23 -15.36 -16.59 -34.89
C GLU A 23 -16.62 -16.92 -34.08
N LEU A 24 -17.53 -15.96 -33.89
CA LEU A 24 -18.82 -16.21 -33.20
C LEU A 24 -19.65 -17.30 -33.89
N ARG A 25 -19.66 -17.36 -35.23
CA ARG A 25 -20.32 -18.43 -36.00
C ARG A 25 -19.66 -19.79 -35.76
N LYS A 26 -18.35 -19.87 -35.53
CA LYS A 26 -17.69 -21.15 -35.16
C LYS A 26 -18.20 -21.66 -33.82
N TYR A 27 -18.41 -20.78 -32.84
CA TYR A 27 -18.97 -21.15 -31.53
C TYR A 27 -20.47 -21.47 -31.56
N SER A 28 -21.22 -20.96 -32.55
CA SER A 28 -22.66 -21.27 -32.70
C SER A 28 -22.94 -22.67 -33.29
N LYS A 29 -21.94 -23.38 -33.83
CA LYS A 29 -22.15 -24.71 -34.43
C LYS A 29 -22.47 -25.75 -33.34
N PRO A 30 -23.48 -26.63 -33.55
CA PRO A 30 -23.92 -27.60 -32.54
C PRO A 30 -22.80 -28.53 -32.03
N LYS A 31 -21.83 -28.88 -32.88
CA LYS A 31 -20.66 -29.70 -32.50
C LYS A 31 -19.74 -29.03 -31.47
N ASN A 32 -19.81 -27.70 -31.32
CA ASN A 32 -19.07 -26.95 -30.31
C ASN A 32 -19.91 -26.60 -29.08
N ARG A 33 -21.20 -26.98 -29.05
CA ARG A 33 -22.00 -26.95 -27.82
C ARG A 33 -21.58 -28.14 -26.95
N SER A 34 -20.40 -28.04 -26.35
CA SER A 34 -20.12 -28.79 -25.13
C SER A 34 -21.27 -28.51 -24.15
N PRO A 35 -21.88 -29.52 -23.52
CA PRO A 35 -22.93 -29.30 -22.54
C PRO A 35 -22.38 -28.35 -21.48
N TYR A 36 -22.91 -27.13 -21.46
CA TYR A 36 -22.51 -26.10 -20.52
C TYR A 36 -22.85 -26.61 -19.13
N LYS A 37 -21.86 -27.17 -18.43
CA LYS A 37 -22.00 -27.56 -17.03
C LYS A 37 -22.23 -26.26 -16.29
N SER A 38 -23.47 -26.01 -15.85
CA SER A 38 -23.82 -24.77 -15.15
C SER A 38 -22.86 -24.60 -13.98
N ARG A 39 -21.90 -23.69 -14.11
CA ARG A 39 -21.06 -23.26 -13.00
C ARG A 39 -22.02 -22.73 -11.94
N GLY A 40 -21.96 -23.27 -10.72
CA GLY A 40 -22.88 -22.89 -9.64
C GLY A 40 -22.85 -21.38 -9.38
N ALA A 41 -23.90 -20.84 -8.76
CA ALA A 41 -24.06 -19.39 -8.56
C ALA A 41 -22.82 -18.72 -7.94
N LYS A 42 -22.16 -19.37 -6.97
CA LYS A 42 -20.91 -18.88 -6.35
C LYS A 42 -19.79 -18.63 -7.36
N GLU A 43 -19.63 -19.53 -8.32
CA GLU A 43 -18.60 -19.41 -9.35
C GLU A 43 -18.89 -18.26 -10.31
N LEU A 44 -20.16 -18.06 -10.69
CA LEU A 44 -20.56 -16.91 -11.51
C LEU A 44 -20.33 -15.59 -10.77
N VAL A 45 -20.61 -15.53 -9.47
CA VAL A 45 -20.33 -14.33 -8.66
C VAL A 45 -18.82 -14.10 -8.55
N SER A 46 -18.03 -15.14 -8.30
CA SER A 46 -16.57 -15.04 -8.25
C SER A 46 -15.98 -14.51 -9.57
N GLN A 47 -16.45 -15.03 -10.71
CA GLN A 47 -16.05 -14.54 -12.04
C GLN A 47 -16.49 -13.09 -12.26
N GLY A 48 -17.70 -12.72 -11.86
CA GLY A 48 -18.18 -11.33 -11.93
C GLY A 48 -17.31 -10.37 -11.11
N LEU A 49 -16.94 -10.76 -9.89
CA LEU A 49 -16.05 -9.97 -9.03
C LEU A 49 -14.64 -9.86 -9.60
N LEU A 50 -14.11 -10.94 -10.19
CA LEU A 50 -12.81 -10.91 -10.87
C LEU A 50 -12.81 -9.93 -12.06
N ILE A 51 -13.91 -9.86 -12.82
CA ILE A 51 -14.06 -8.89 -13.90
C ILE A 51 -14.08 -7.47 -13.33
N LEU A 52 -14.85 -7.21 -12.28
CA LEU A 52 -14.91 -5.90 -11.64
C LEU A 52 -13.56 -5.48 -11.06
N GLU A 53 -12.84 -6.40 -10.42
CA GLU A 53 -11.51 -6.17 -9.89
C GLU A 53 -10.54 -5.71 -11.00
N ARG A 54 -10.60 -6.34 -12.17
CA ARG A 54 -9.79 -5.91 -13.32
C ARG A 54 -10.24 -4.57 -13.88
N LEU A 55 -11.55 -4.32 -13.97
CA LEU A 55 -12.07 -3.06 -14.49
C LEU A 55 -11.70 -1.86 -13.61
N THR A 56 -11.72 -2.03 -12.29
CA THR A 56 -11.39 -0.99 -11.30
C THR A 56 -9.90 -0.64 -11.23
N GLN A 57 -9.04 -1.28 -12.03
CA GLN A 57 -7.66 -0.80 -12.21
C GLN A 57 -7.60 0.50 -13.02
N ASP A 58 -8.65 0.82 -13.78
CA ASP A 58 -8.75 2.07 -14.53
C ASP A 58 -9.66 3.08 -13.81
N GLN A 59 -9.14 4.29 -13.61
CA GLN A 59 -9.81 5.35 -12.87
C GLN A 59 -11.14 5.80 -13.49
N ARG A 60 -11.27 5.75 -14.83
CA ARG A 60 -12.52 6.09 -15.53
C ARG A 60 -13.57 5.00 -15.31
N ASN A 61 -13.17 3.74 -15.30
CA ASN A 61 -14.07 2.65 -14.97
C ASN A 61 -14.57 2.77 -13.52
N CYS A 62 -13.72 3.12 -12.56
CA CYS A 62 -14.17 3.38 -11.19
C CYS A 62 -15.21 4.51 -11.13
N THR A 63 -14.97 5.60 -11.87
CA THR A 63 -15.90 6.73 -11.97
C THR A 63 -17.24 6.35 -12.59
N GLU A 64 -17.27 5.42 -13.55
CA GLU A 64 -18.53 4.94 -14.11
C GLU A 64 -19.23 3.93 -13.20
N ILE A 65 -18.48 3.09 -12.48
CA ILE A 65 -19.03 2.14 -11.49
C ILE A 65 -19.63 2.89 -10.30
N SER A 66 -19.03 4.00 -9.84
CA SER A 66 -19.54 4.77 -8.70
C SER A 66 -20.91 5.40 -8.95
N LYS A 67 -21.28 5.60 -10.22
CA LYS A 67 -22.60 6.09 -10.65
C LYS A 67 -23.69 5.01 -10.57
N ASP A 68 -23.33 3.73 -10.73
CA ASP A 68 -24.29 2.62 -10.76
C ASP A 68 -24.62 2.14 -9.34
N GLN A 69 -25.66 2.73 -8.74
CA GLN A 69 -26.14 2.37 -7.40
C GLN A 69 -26.59 0.90 -7.30
N GLY A 70 -27.08 0.31 -8.39
CA GLY A 70 -27.51 -1.08 -8.44
C GLY A 70 -26.32 -2.04 -8.34
N LEU A 71 -25.24 -1.73 -9.06
CA LEU A 71 -23.98 -2.47 -8.98
C LEU A 71 -23.29 -2.26 -7.63
N LEU A 72 -23.21 -1.02 -7.14
CA LEU A 72 -22.64 -0.72 -5.82
C LEU A 72 -23.34 -1.48 -4.71
N SER A 73 -24.68 -1.54 -4.73
CA SER A 73 -25.41 -2.31 -3.71
C SER A 73 -25.03 -3.79 -3.68
N LYS A 74 -24.65 -4.38 -4.82
CA LYS A 74 -24.17 -5.77 -4.90
C LYS A 74 -22.73 -5.90 -4.40
N ILE A 75 -21.86 -4.93 -4.72
CA ILE A 75 -20.46 -4.90 -4.26
C ILE A 75 -20.39 -4.71 -2.73
N THR A 76 -21.26 -3.88 -2.16
CA THR A 76 -21.27 -3.59 -0.71
C THR A 76 -22.12 -4.58 0.08
N SER A 77 -23.00 -5.35 -0.57
CA SER A 77 -23.89 -6.32 0.08
C SER A 77 -23.20 -7.21 1.12
N PRO A 78 -21.99 -7.77 0.86
CA PRO A 78 -21.30 -8.58 1.86
C PRO A 78 -21.03 -7.84 3.17
N LEU A 79 -20.74 -6.53 3.14
CA LEU A 79 -20.51 -5.71 4.33
C LEU A 79 -21.81 -5.21 4.96
N THR A 80 -22.84 -4.95 4.16
CA THR A 80 -24.08 -4.32 4.63
C THR A 80 -25.18 -5.29 5.00
N SER A 81 -25.06 -6.58 4.63
CA SER A 81 -26.07 -7.60 4.94
C SER A 81 -26.14 -7.86 6.45
N SER A 82 -27.36 -7.94 6.99
CA SER A 82 -27.57 -8.32 8.38
C SER A 82 -27.16 -9.77 8.62
N SER A 83 -26.68 -10.08 9.83
CA SER A 83 -26.42 -11.46 10.26
C SER A 83 -27.65 -12.36 10.16
N ALA A 84 -28.85 -11.80 10.24
CA ALA A 84 -30.11 -12.52 10.06
C ALA A 84 -30.27 -13.12 8.65
N ASP A 85 -29.71 -12.49 7.62
CA ASP A 85 -29.93 -12.90 6.23
C ASP A 85 -28.96 -14.00 5.77
N HIS A 86 -27.70 -13.96 6.25
CA HIS A 86 -26.62 -14.80 5.70
C HIS A 86 -25.63 -15.35 6.75
N GLY A 87 -25.95 -15.24 8.04
CA GLY A 87 -25.02 -15.51 9.14
C GLY A 87 -24.02 -14.37 9.33
N ASP A 88 -23.39 -14.35 10.50
CA ASP A 88 -22.37 -13.37 10.85
C ASP A 88 -21.17 -13.41 9.89
N LEU A 89 -20.68 -12.25 9.45
CA LEU A 89 -19.60 -12.14 8.46
C LEU A 89 -18.32 -12.79 8.97
N LEU A 90 -17.98 -12.58 10.24
CA LEU A 90 -16.75 -13.09 10.84
C LEU A 90 -16.80 -14.62 10.94
N THR A 91 -17.97 -15.18 11.23
CA THR A 91 -18.20 -16.64 11.20
C THR A 91 -17.95 -17.24 9.81
N ARG A 92 -18.20 -16.49 8.72
CA ARG A 92 -17.93 -16.94 7.34
C ARG A 92 -16.45 -16.90 6.95
N LEU A 93 -15.61 -16.22 7.73
CA LEU A 93 -14.16 -16.11 7.56
C LEU A 93 -13.38 -17.24 8.22
N SER A 94 -14.05 -18.32 8.65
CA SER A 94 -13.35 -19.53 9.11
C SER A 94 -12.46 -20.13 8.02
N ALA A 95 -11.37 -20.79 8.44
CA ALA A 95 -10.32 -21.27 7.54
C ALA A 95 -10.81 -22.21 6.42
N ASP A 96 -11.93 -22.91 6.64
CA ASP A 96 -12.46 -23.92 5.72
C ASP A 96 -13.20 -23.34 4.51
N ASN A 97 -13.45 -22.03 4.46
CA ASN A 97 -14.28 -21.40 3.43
C ASN A 97 -13.49 -20.50 2.45
N THR A 98 -12.42 -21.05 1.87
CA THR A 98 -11.49 -20.35 0.96
C THR A 98 -12.19 -19.57 -0.15
N THR A 99 -13.19 -20.15 -0.82
CA THR A 99 -13.92 -19.48 -1.91
C THR A 99 -14.66 -18.23 -1.43
N THR A 100 -15.23 -18.25 -0.23
CA THR A 100 -15.96 -17.08 0.30
C THR A 100 -15.00 -15.97 0.71
N VAL A 101 -13.86 -16.32 1.32
CA VAL A 101 -12.78 -15.38 1.65
C VAL A 101 -12.25 -14.72 0.38
N GLU A 102 -12.02 -15.49 -0.69
CA GLU A 102 -11.59 -14.95 -1.98
C GLU A 102 -12.64 -14.03 -2.62
N MET A 103 -13.91 -14.41 -2.61
CA MET A 103 -14.98 -13.56 -3.14
C MET A 103 -15.05 -12.24 -2.36
N LEU A 104 -14.96 -12.30 -1.03
CA LEU A 104 -14.96 -11.10 -0.21
C LEU A 104 -13.71 -10.25 -0.47
N SER A 105 -12.54 -10.87 -0.57
CA SER A 105 -11.28 -10.21 -0.94
C SER A 105 -11.44 -9.40 -2.23
N ARG A 106 -11.93 -10.02 -3.30
CA ARG A 106 -12.17 -9.33 -4.59
C ARG A 106 -13.21 -8.21 -4.45
N SER A 107 -14.28 -8.43 -3.68
CA SER A 107 -15.31 -7.41 -3.44
C SER A 107 -14.77 -6.19 -2.69
N LEU A 108 -13.94 -6.40 -1.67
CA LEU A 108 -13.32 -5.32 -0.90
C LEU A 108 -12.22 -4.61 -1.71
N THR A 109 -11.45 -5.31 -2.52
CA THR A 109 -10.49 -4.70 -3.46
C THR A 109 -11.19 -3.80 -4.47
N VAL A 110 -12.31 -4.26 -5.05
CA VAL A 110 -13.15 -3.42 -5.93
C VAL A 110 -13.64 -2.19 -5.18
N LEU A 111 -14.12 -2.39 -3.94
CA LEU A 111 -14.65 -1.30 -3.14
C LEU A 111 -13.56 -0.28 -2.77
N SER A 112 -12.37 -0.70 -2.31
CA SER A 112 -11.29 0.23 -1.96
C SER A 112 -10.89 1.10 -3.15
N ARG A 113 -10.74 0.51 -4.34
CA ARG A 113 -10.44 1.25 -5.59
C ARG A 113 -11.54 2.19 -6.05
N VAL A 114 -12.81 1.83 -5.83
CA VAL A 114 -13.92 2.75 -6.13
C VAL A 114 -13.92 3.91 -5.14
N LEU A 115 -13.65 3.66 -3.85
CA LEU A 115 -13.67 4.69 -2.81
C LEU A 115 -12.51 5.69 -2.91
N THR A 116 -11.37 5.30 -3.49
CA THR A 116 -10.24 6.22 -3.75
C THR A 116 -10.49 7.17 -4.92
N SER A 117 -11.54 6.95 -5.71
CA SER A 117 -11.82 7.74 -6.90
C SER A 117 -12.40 9.12 -6.57
N PRO A 118 -11.94 10.21 -7.21
CA PRO A 118 -12.53 11.53 -6.98
C PRO A 118 -13.97 11.61 -7.52
N GLY A 119 -14.76 12.51 -6.94
CA GLY A 119 -16.09 12.87 -7.42
C GLY A 119 -17.22 12.68 -6.40
N ASP A 120 -18.32 13.39 -6.64
CA ASP A 120 -19.46 13.49 -5.71
C ASP A 120 -20.15 12.14 -5.47
N ASP A 121 -20.21 11.27 -6.47
CA ASP A 121 -20.82 9.95 -6.35
C ASP A 121 -20.02 9.04 -5.39
N THR A 122 -18.70 9.11 -5.46
CA THR A 122 -17.82 8.38 -4.54
C THR A 122 -17.86 8.98 -3.14
N ALA A 123 -17.88 10.31 -3.00
CA ALA A 123 -18.06 10.97 -1.70
C ALA A 123 -19.38 10.55 -1.03
N ARG A 124 -20.47 10.49 -1.81
CA ARG A 124 -21.77 10.00 -1.33
C ARG A 124 -21.72 8.52 -0.93
N LEU A 125 -20.96 7.69 -1.64
CA LEU A 125 -20.75 6.29 -1.27
C LEU A 125 -19.95 6.15 0.03
N ARG A 126 -18.87 6.94 0.21
CA ARG A 126 -18.08 7.00 1.46
C ARG A 126 -18.99 7.37 2.63
N GLN A 127 -19.77 8.44 2.50
CA GLN A 127 -20.72 8.86 3.54
C GLN A 127 -21.77 7.77 3.85
N LYS A 128 -22.34 7.14 2.82
CA LYS A 128 -23.34 6.06 2.98
C LYS A 128 -22.77 4.84 3.71
N LEU A 129 -21.53 4.47 3.45
CA LEU A 129 -20.86 3.36 4.14
C LEU A 129 -20.44 3.75 5.55
N ALA A 130 -19.92 4.95 5.76
CA ALA A 130 -19.52 5.45 7.07
C ALA A 130 -20.70 5.55 8.06
N THR A 131 -21.88 5.93 7.57
CA THR A 131 -23.12 5.98 8.36
C THR A 131 -23.81 4.62 8.52
N ASN A 132 -23.32 3.57 7.85
CA ASN A 132 -23.84 2.22 8.00
C ASN A 132 -23.08 1.48 9.12
N THR A 133 -23.67 1.46 10.32
CA THR A 133 -23.10 0.85 11.51
C THR A 133 -22.68 -0.61 11.31
N GLN A 134 -23.47 -1.39 10.56
CA GLN A 134 -23.14 -2.78 10.26
C GLN A 134 -21.91 -2.90 9.37
N ALA A 135 -21.80 -2.06 8.33
CA ALA A 135 -20.65 -2.08 7.44
C ALA A 135 -19.36 -1.69 8.17
N VAL A 136 -19.40 -0.63 8.98
CA VAL A 136 -18.26 -0.19 9.80
C VAL A 136 -17.90 -1.26 10.82
N SER A 137 -18.88 -1.83 11.54
CA SER A 137 -18.65 -2.91 12.51
C SER A 137 -18.03 -4.15 11.85
N ASN A 138 -18.46 -4.51 10.65
CA ASN A 138 -17.90 -5.65 9.92
C ASN A 138 -16.44 -5.40 9.50
N LEU A 139 -16.13 -4.20 9.01
CA LEU A 139 -14.75 -3.84 8.65
C LEU A 139 -13.82 -3.79 9.88
N LEU A 140 -14.29 -3.22 10.98
CA LEU A 140 -13.55 -3.22 12.25
C LEU A 140 -13.37 -4.64 12.79
N GLY A 141 -14.41 -5.47 12.72
CA GLY A 141 -14.33 -6.89 13.09
C GLY A 141 -13.33 -7.67 12.25
N ILE A 142 -13.17 -7.35 10.95
CA ILE A 142 -12.11 -7.92 10.12
C ILE A 142 -10.74 -7.51 10.66
N LEU A 143 -10.55 -6.23 11.02
CA LEU A 143 -9.27 -5.75 11.57
C LEU A 143 -8.96 -6.38 12.94
N GLU A 144 -9.96 -6.60 13.79
CA GLU A 144 -9.80 -7.21 15.11
C GLU A 144 -9.63 -8.74 15.05
N GLY A 145 -10.14 -9.38 13.99
CA GLY A 145 -10.10 -10.83 13.80
C GLY A 145 -8.69 -11.37 13.53
N ASP A 146 -8.35 -12.45 14.21
CA ASP A 146 -7.08 -13.19 14.11
C ASP A 146 -7.17 -14.44 13.22
N SER A 147 -8.37 -14.77 12.71
CA SER A 147 -8.56 -15.92 11.82
C SER A 147 -7.76 -15.74 10.54
N GLY A 148 -7.25 -16.85 9.97
CA GLY A 148 -6.52 -16.80 8.70
C GLY A 148 -7.31 -16.19 7.54
N GLY A 149 -8.66 -16.25 7.59
CA GLY A 149 -9.52 -15.56 6.63
C GLY A 149 -9.58 -14.05 6.86
N ALA A 150 -9.66 -13.60 8.12
CA ALA A 150 -9.64 -12.17 8.48
C ALA A 150 -8.28 -11.53 8.16
N GLN A 151 -7.18 -12.21 8.49
CA GLN A 151 -5.82 -11.75 8.20
C GLN A 151 -5.60 -11.46 6.70
N LYS A 152 -6.14 -12.30 5.82
CA LYS A 152 -6.10 -12.09 4.35
C LYS A 152 -6.85 -10.85 3.86
N LEU A 153 -7.72 -10.28 4.70
CA LEU A 153 -8.57 -9.13 4.38
C LEU A 153 -8.19 -7.86 5.14
N HIS A 154 -7.20 -7.94 6.05
CA HIS A 154 -6.76 -6.79 6.85
C HIS A 154 -6.36 -5.59 5.99
N GLY A 155 -5.65 -5.83 4.88
CA GLY A 155 -5.21 -4.77 3.96
C GLY A 155 -6.39 -4.00 3.36
N GLN A 156 -7.34 -4.70 2.75
CA GLN A 156 -8.49 -4.08 2.10
C GLN A 156 -9.43 -3.43 3.12
N ALA A 157 -9.63 -4.04 4.29
CA ALA A 157 -10.46 -3.47 5.34
C ALA A 157 -9.88 -2.14 5.86
N LEU A 158 -8.55 -2.10 6.03
CA LEU A 158 -7.81 -0.91 6.45
C LEU A 158 -7.90 0.20 5.40
N GLU A 159 -7.68 -0.11 4.12
CA GLU A 159 -7.83 0.84 3.01
C GLU A 159 -9.23 1.44 2.97
N ILE A 160 -10.28 0.62 3.05
CA ILE A 160 -11.67 1.08 3.04
C ILE A 160 -11.93 2.00 4.23
N LEU A 161 -11.63 1.56 5.45
CA LEU A 161 -11.87 2.37 6.65
C LEU A 161 -11.12 3.69 6.62
N THR A 162 -9.92 3.72 6.05
CA THR A 162 -9.15 4.95 5.82
C THR A 162 -9.93 5.90 4.91
N GLU A 163 -10.44 5.43 3.77
CA GLU A 163 -11.24 6.27 2.88
C GLU A 163 -12.53 6.79 3.53
N LEU A 164 -13.20 5.97 4.34
CA LEU A 164 -14.40 6.37 5.08
C LEU A 164 -14.10 7.42 6.17
N ALA A 165 -12.90 7.38 6.74
CA ALA A 165 -12.46 8.27 7.80
C ALA A 165 -12.04 9.66 7.30
N LEU A 166 -11.55 9.78 6.06
CA LEU A 166 -10.99 11.03 5.51
C LEU A 166 -11.99 12.19 5.48
N ASP A 167 -13.25 11.92 5.17
CA ASP A 167 -14.30 12.95 5.11
C ASP A 167 -14.86 13.28 6.51
N GLY A 168 -14.27 12.73 7.56
CA GLY A 168 -14.74 12.89 8.93
C GLY A 168 -16.13 12.27 9.19
N SER A 169 -16.58 11.36 8.32
CA SER A 169 -17.92 10.78 8.39
C SER A 169 -18.07 9.65 9.42
N LEU A 170 -16.96 9.09 9.91
CA LEU A 170 -16.99 8.08 10.98
C LEU A 170 -17.27 8.71 12.34
N GLU A 171 -18.07 8.00 13.16
CA GLU A 171 -18.25 8.31 14.57
C GLU A 171 -16.91 8.26 15.31
N GLU A 172 -16.77 9.09 16.35
CA GLU A 172 -15.53 9.23 17.12
C GLU A 172 -15.05 7.89 17.70
N VAL A 173 -15.97 7.06 18.19
CA VAL A 173 -15.67 5.75 18.75
C VAL A 173 -15.06 4.81 17.70
N ASP A 174 -15.61 4.78 16.49
CA ASP A 174 -15.13 3.91 15.41
C ASP A 174 -13.82 4.41 14.81
N PHE A 175 -13.67 5.74 14.72
CA PHE A 175 -12.41 6.36 14.33
C PHE A 175 -11.29 6.03 15.34
N HIS A 176 -11.58 6.03 16.65
CA HIS A 176 -10.61 5.62 17.68
C HIS A 176 -10.21 4.14 17.57
N LYS A 177 -11.17 3.25 17.26
CA LYS A 177 -10.87 1.83 17.00
C LYS A 177 -9.97 1.67 15.77
N LEU A 178 -10.24 2.41 14.69
CA LEU A 178 -9.38 2.43 13.51
C LEU A 178 -7.96 2.88 13.86
N LEU A 179 -7.79 3.98 14.59
CA LEU A 179 -6.47 4.46 15.01
C LEU A 179 -5.70 3.42 15.83
N LYS A 180 -6.37 2.76 16.79
CA LYS A 180 -5.77 1.67 17.56
C LYS A 180 -5.34 0.53 16.66
N ALA A 181 -6.18 0.12 15.71
CA ALA A 181 -5.84 -0.94 14.75
C ALA A 181 -4.64 -0.54 13.86
N LEU A 182 -4.55 0.71 13.41
CA LEU A 182 -3.41 1.21 12.63
C LEU A 182 -2.11 1.16 13.45
N LEU A 183 -2.12 1.73 14.66
CA LEU A 183 -0.96 1.74 15.55
C LEU A 183 -0.50 0.32 15.89
N LEU A 184 -1.45 -0.57 16.14
CA LEU A 184 -1.21 -1.99 16.37
C LEU A 184 -0.43 -2.58 15.17
N ARG A 185 -0.89 -2.38 13.93
CA ARG A 185 -0.26 -2.95 12.73
C ARG A 185 1.09 -2.34 12.38
N ILE A 186 1.32 -1.09 12.75
CA ILE A 186 2.63 -0.44 12.56
C ILE A 186 3.69 -1.08 13.47
N PHE A 187 3.32 -1.47 14.70
CA PHE A 187 4.29 -1.83 15.75
C PHE A 187 4.25 -3.27 16.29
N LEU A 188 3.25 -4.11 15.97
CA LEU A 188 3.06 -5.41 16.68
C LEU A 188 4.04 -6.56 16.39
N GLU A 189 5.14 -6.38 15.66
CA GLU A 189 5.95 -7.52 15.20
C GLU A 189 7.42 -7.53 15.64
N GLU A 190 7.84 -6.68 16.57
CA GLU A 190 9.18 -6.81 17.15
C GLU A 190 9.31 -7.99 18.13
N GLU A 191 8.20 -8.49 18.68
CA GLU A 191 8.21 -9.54 19.72
C GLU A 191 8.20 -10.98 19.17
N ALA A 192 7.67 -11.22 17.96
CA ALA A 192 7.49 -12.57 17.43
C ALA A 192 8.75 -13.14 16.75
N SER A 193 9.75 -12.32 16.43
CA SER A 193 10.95 -12.79 15.73
C SER A 193 12.02 -13.37 16.67
N SER A 194 11.94 -13.14 17.98
CA SER A 194 12.95 -13.57 18.94
C SER A 194 12.74 -14.98 19.51
N ASN A 195 11.52 -15.55 19.41
CA ASN A 195 11.20 -16.86 19.99
C ASN A 195 11.23 -18.03 18.99
N VAL A 196 11.23 -17.78 17.67
CA VAL A 196 11.26 -18.85 16.66
C VAL A 196 12.69 -19.34 16.38
N THR A 197 13.72 -18.52 16.59
CA THR A 197 15.10 -18.87 16.24
C THR A 197 15.69 -20.00 17.11
N GLU A 198 15.16 -20.25 18.32
CA GLU A 198 15.69 -21.30 19.19
C GLU A 198 15.10 -22.70 18.93
N GLN A 199 13.95 -22.83 18.27
CA GLN A 199 13.26 -24.14 18.20
C GLN A 199 13.58 -24.97 16.95
N TRP A 200 14.24 -24.43 15.92
CA TRP A 200 14.29 -25.05 14.58
C TRP A 200 15.62 -25.64 14.13
N THR A 201 16.62 -25.78 15.01
CA THR A 201 17.88 -26.46 14.64
C THR A 201 17.75 -27.99 14.55
N ASN A 202 16.60 -28.56 14.89
CA ASN A 202 16.36 -30.00 14.79
C ASN A 202 15.16 -30.22 13.88
N ASN A 203 15.37 -30.42 12.57
CA ASN A 203 14.63 -31.35 11.69
C ASN A 203 14.93 -31.09 10.19
N ASN A 204 15.62 -32.05 9.55
CA ASN A 204 15.68 -32.39 8.12
C ASN A 204 15.40 -31.32 7.03
N ALA A 205 16.42 -31.09 6.19
CA ALA A 205 16.56 -30.06 5.15
C ALA A 205 15.42 -29.92 4.11
N THR A 206 14.59 -30.94 3.89
CA THR A 206 13.46 -30.83 2.96
C THR A 206 12.33 -29.96 3.51
N SER A 207 12.12 -29.97 4.83
CA SER A 207 11.16 -29.08 5.49
C SER A 207 11.65 -27.63 5.48
N GLN A 208 12.96 -27.41 5.46
CA GLN A 208 13.56 -26.07 5.57
C GLN A 208 13.18 -25.15 4.41
N VAL A 209 13.14 -25.65 3.16
CA VAL A 209 12.81 -24.82 1.99
C VAL A 209 11.33 -24.42 1.98
N GLU A 210 10.42 -25.34 2.30
CA GLU A 210 8.98 -25.03 2.37
C GLU A 210 8.69 -24.04 3.52
N ILE A 211 9.35 -24.25 4.65
CA ILE A 211 9.26 -23.39 5.84
C ILE A 211 9.82 -21.99 5.56
N GLU A 212 11.02 -21.88 4.97
CA GLU A 212 11.62 -20.59 4.61
C GLU A 212 10.75 -19.82 3.63
N HIS A 213 10.11 -20.50 2.66
CA HIS A 213 9.22 -19.86 1.69
C HIS A 213 7.91 -19.37 2.33
N GLU A 214 7.28 -20.18 3.19
CA GLU A 214 6.09 -19.75 3.93
C GLU A 214 6.42 -18.59 4.88
N GLN A 215 7.56 -18.65 5.57
CA GLN A 215 8.02 -17.59 6.47
C GLN A 215 8.33 -16.29 5.70
N ALA A 216 9.02 -16.37 4.56
CA ALA A 216 9.30 -15.21 3.70
C ALA A 216 8.01 -14.58 3.15
N GLY A 217 7.02 -15.39 2.80
CA GLY A 217 5.69 -14.92 2.38
C GLY A 217 4.94 -14.21 3.51
N THR A 218 4.98 -14.75 4.73
CA THR A 218 4.37 -14.12 5.90
C THR A 218 5.05 -12.80 6.27
N GLU A 219 6.39 -12.73 6.24
CA GLU A 219 7.16 -11.51 6.52
C GLU A 219 6.87 -10.40 5.49
N THR A 220 6.74 -10.77 4.21
CA THR A 220 6.40 -9.82 3.14
C THR A 220 4.98 -9.29 3.31
N ALA A 221 4.01 -10.17 3.61
CA ALA A 221 2.63 -9.77 3.86
C ALA A 221 2.49 -8.83 5.07
N ALA A 222 3.22 -9.14 6.15
CA ALA A 222 3.33 -8.32 7.34
C ALA A 222 3.94 -6.93 7.03
N THR A 223 5.04 -6.91 6.27
CA THR A 223 5.72 -5.68 5.85
C THR A 223 4.82 -4.79 4.99
N ARG A 224 4.06 -5.39 4.07
CA ARG A 224 3.04 -4.69 3.28
C ARG A 224 1.93 -4.11 4.15
N LEU A 225 1.36 -4.92 5.06
CA LEU A 225 0.29 -4.47 5.94
C LEU A 225 0.75 -3.31 6.84
N ARG A 226 1.99 -3.36 7.32
CA ARG A 226 2.64 -2.27 8.08
C ARG A 226 2.76 -1.00 7.25
N GLY A 227 3.17 -1.13 5.99
CA GLY A 227 3.23 -0.01 5.04
C GLY A 227 1.85 0.61 4.82
N ASN A 228 0.84 -0.21 4.54
CA ASN A 228 -0.54 0.25 4.36
C ASN A 228 -1.05 0.98 5.62
N ALA A 229 -0.76 0.46 6.82
CA ALA A 229 -1.12 1.09 8.07
C ALA A 229 -0.41 2.44 8.30
N GLY A 230 0.89 2.51 8.00
CA GLY A 230 1.67 3.74 8.10
C GLY A 230 1.15 4.84 7.15
N GLU A 231 0.89 4.49 5.89
CA GLU A 231 0.35 5.41 4.89
C GLU A 231 -1.07 5.87 5.25
N ALA A 232 -1.92 4.96 5.72
CA ALA A 232 -3.25 5.30 6.20
C ALA A 232 -3.20 6.27 7.37
N LEU A 233 -2.34 6.01 8.36
CA LEU A 233 -2.17 6.91 9.49
C LEU A 233 -1.65 8.29 9.05
N ALA A 234 -0.65 8.33 8.15
CA ALA A 234 -0.12 9.58 7.59
C ALA A 234 -1.22 10.43 6.92
N ARG A 235 -2.13 9.79 6.17
CA ARG A 235 -3.27 10.46 5.50
C ARG A 235 -4.34 10.94 6.48
N LEU A 236 -4.52 10.24 7.61
CA LEU A 236 -5.53 10.59 8.61
C LEU A 236 -5.03 11.62 9.62
N LEU A 237 -3.71 11.77 9.81
CA LEU A 237 -3.15 12.73 10.78
C LEU A 237 -3.62 14.17 10.60
N PRO A 238 -3.69 14.76 9.38
CA PRO A 238 -4.21 16.12 9.21
C PRO A 238 -5.71 16.24 9.57
N VAL A 239 -6.50 15.22 9.22
CA VAL A 239 -7.95 15.16 9.59
C VAL A 239 -8.10 15.03 11.11
N HIS A 240 -7.20 14.29 11.74
CA HIS A 240 -7.14 14.03 13.17
C HIS A 240 -6.60 15.20 13.98
N ALA A 241 -5.62 15.94 13.46
CA ALA A 241 -5.07 17.15 14.07
C ALA A 241 -6.20 18.15 14.33
N ALA A 242 -7.13 18.26 13.37
CA ALA A 242 -8.34 19.05 13.51
C ALA A 242 -9.31 18.54 14.59
N ARG A 243 -9.21 17.26 14.99
CA ARG A 243 -10.05 16.62 16.03
C ARG A 243 -9.40 16.57 17.41
N GLY A 244 -8.07 16.72 17.52
CA GLY A 244 -7.35 16.77 18.80
C GLY A 244 -7.31 15.45 19.58
N ILE A 245 -7.42 14.31 18.92
CA ILE A 245 -7.55 13.00 19.59
C ILE A 245 -6.18 12.43 20.04
N LEU A 246 -5.05 12.82 19.43
CA LEU A 246 -3.69 12.42 19.83
C LEU A 246 -3.10 13.57 20.63
N SER A 247 -2.69 13.28 21.86
CA SER A 247 -1.92 14.23 22.66
C SER A 247 -0.55 14.47 22.03
N LYS A 248 0.05 15.63 22.35
CA LYS A 248 1.44 15.94 21.94
C LYS A 248 2.42 14.84 22.38
N GLN A 249 2.22 14.26 23.56
CA GLN A 249 3.07 13.19 24.07
C GLN A 249 2.93 11.89 23.28
N GLU A 250 1.71 11.51 22.88
CA GLU A 250 1.49 10.35 22.03
C GLU A 250 2.09 10.56 20.63
N ALA A 251 1.97 11.77 20.07
CA ALA A 251 2.59 12.12 18.80
C ALA A 251 4.13 12.07 18.87
N THR A 252 4.73 12.59 19.94
CA THR A 252 6.17 12.48 20.20
C THR A 252 6.61 11.02 20.33
N SER A 253 5.87 10.19 21.09
CA SER A 253 6.17 8.76 21.22
C SER A 253 6.04 8.03 19.88
N LEU A 254 5.02 8.38 19.09
CA LEU A 254 4.81 7.83 17.76
C LEU A 254 5.97 8.19 16.83
N LEU A 255 6.37 9.46 16.78
CA LEU A 255 7.50 9.92 15.96
C LEU A 255 8.78 9.17 16.33
N ASN A 256 9.10 9.05 17.63
CA ASN A 256 10.26 8.30 18.10
C ASN A 256 10.27 6.86 17.56
N LYS A 257 9.14 6.15 17.68
CA LYS A 257 9.04 4.76 17.22
C LYS A 257 9.15 4.65 15.70
N VAL A 258 8.57 5.58 14.94
CA VAL A 258 8.67 5.61 13.47
C VAL A 258 10.11 5.88 13.04
N LEU A 259 10.80 6.84 13.67
CA LEU A 259 12.19 7.14 13.36
C LEU A 259 13.12 5.99 13.76
N HIS A 260 12.88 5.34 14.90
CA HIS A 260 13.60 4.13 15.28
C HIS A 260 13.41 3.01 14.24
N LYS A 261 12.20 2.85 13.70
CA LYS A 261 11.92 1.90 12.61
C LYS A 261 12.65 2.25 11.31
N ILE A 262 12.76 3.54 10.97
CA ILE A 262 13.54 4.00 9.82
C ILE A 262 15.03 3.75 10.03
N LEU A 263 15.53 3.95 11.25
CA LEU A 263 16.91 3.65 11.63
C LEU A 263 17.23 2.15 11.54
N SER A 264 16.32 1.29 12.01
CA SER A 264 16.51 -0.17 12.01
C SER A 264 16.21 -0.84 10.66
N SER A 265 15.68 -0.11 9.69
CA SER A 265 15.36 -0.67 8.38
C SER A 265 16.63 -1.09 7.62
N LYS A 266 16.60 -2.27 7.01
CA LYS A 266 17.64 -2.72 6.09
C LYS A 266 17.14 -2.50 4.67
N MET A 267 17.69 -1.51 3.97
CA MET A 267 17.48 -1.38 2.52
C MET A 267 18.69 -1.94 1.79
N ARG A 268 18.46 -2.85 0.83
CA ARG A 268 19.50 -3.35 -0.07
C ARG A 268 19.49 -2.59 -1.39
N THR A 269 20.65 -2.45 -2.02
CA THR A 269 20.73 -1.96 -3.40
C THR A 269 20.41 -3.07 -4.39
N THR A 270 19.90 -2.73 -5.57
CA THR A 270 19.68 -3.71 -6.66
C THR A 270 20.99 -4.41 -7.06
N LEU A 271 22.14 -3.71 -6.96
CA LEU A 271 23.45 -4.28 -7.26
C LEU A 271 23.88 -5.38 -6.27
N GLU A 272 23.59 -5.22 -4.97
CA GLU A 272 23.89 -6.26 -3.98
C GLU A 272 23.14 -7.57 -4.26
N ILE A 273 21.95 -7.51 -4.86
CA ILE A 273 21.16 -8.71 -5.20
C ILE A 273 21.79 -9.49 -6.36
N VAL A 274 22.26 -8.80 -7.40
CA VAL A 274 22.83 -9.46 -8.59
C VAL A 274 24.03 -10.31 -8.18
N VAL A 275 24.76 -9.89 -7.14
CA VAL A 275 25.89 -10.66 -6.59
C VAL A 275 25.40 -11.92 -5.85
N VAL A 276 24.27 -11.87 -5.14
CA VAL A 276 23.72 -13.03 -4.40
C VAL A 276 23.14 -14.09 -5.34
N ASN A 277 22.66 -13.69 -6.52
CA ASN A 277 21.98 -14.59 -7.47
C ASN A 277 22.88 -15.17 -8.57
N LEU A 278 24.21 -14.98 -8.51
CA LEU A 278 25.11 -15.67 -9.44
C LEU A 278 25.09 -17.18 -9.13
N PRO A 279 24.79 -18.06 -10.11
CA PRO A 279 24.86 -19.49 -9.90
C PRO A 279 26.29 -19.84 -9.47
N GLN A 280 26.45 -20.36 -8.26
CA GLN A 280 27.68 -21.05 -7.89
C GLN A 280 27.84 -22.20 -8.87
N GLU A 281 28.92 -22.15 -9.66
CA GLU A 281 29.31 -23.16 -10.62
C GLU A 281 29.63 -24.47 -9.89
N ASP A 282 28.61 -25.27 -9.56
CA ASP A 282 28.78 -26.65 -9.16
C ASP A 282 28.23 -27.58 -10.24
N ALA A 283 29.13 -28.44 -10.70
CA ALA A 283 29.01 -29.26 -11.88
C ALA A 283 27.91 -30.34 -11.77
N ASP A 284 27.19 -30.48 -12.88
CA ASP A 284 26.65 -31.72 -13.45
C ASP A 284 25.86 -32.65 -12.51
N THR A 285 24.52 -32.59 -12.59
CA THR A 285 23.70 -33.80 -12.72
C THR A 285 22.32 -33.43 -13.29
N GLY A 286 21.98 -34.07 -14.40
CA GLY A 286 20.77 -33.79 -15.15
C GLY A 286 19.46 -34.34 -14.56
N THR A 287 18.42 -33.99 -15.31
CA THR A 287 17.08 -34.62 -15.42
C THR A 287 16.08 -34.42 -14.29
N GLY A 288 15.01 -33.69 -14.62
CA GLY A 288 13.68 -33.90 -14.03
C GLY A 288 12.79 -32.65 -13.98
N SER A 289 12.06 -32.37 -15.07
CA SER A 289 10.96 -31.40 -15.07
C SER A 289 9.91 -31.77 -14.01
N SER A 290 9.84 -30.97 -12.95
CA SER A 290 8.63 -30.83 -12.14
C SER A 290 8.30 -29.34 -12.08
N SER A 291 7.06 -29.04 -12.42
CA SER A 291 6.45 -27.71 -12.45
C SER A 291 6.39 -27.12 -11.02
N ALA A 292 7.53 -26.70 -10.49
CA ALA A 292 7.58 -25.84 -9.31
C ALA A 292 7.23 -24.42 -9.76
N GLN A 293 6.18 -23.84 -9.17
CA GLN A 293 5.87 -22.42 -9.35
C GLN A 293 7.13 -21.59 -9.08
N PRO A 294 7.42 -20.58 -9.92
CA PRO A 294 8.67 -19.84 -9.81
C PRO A 294 8.74 -19.16 -8.43
N PRO A 295 9.93 -19.17 -7.80
CA PRO A 295 10.15 -18.57 -6.48
C PRO A 295 9.62 -17.13 -6.50
N MET A 296 8.87 -16.73 -5.46
CA MET A 296 8.43 -15.34 -5.32
C MET A 296 9.63 -14.41 -5.55
N ASP A 297 9.50 -13.55 -6.55
CA ASP A 297 10.57 -12.73 -7.08
C ASP A 297 11.14 -11.87 -5.94
N GLU A 298 12.44 -11.94 -5.64
CA GLU A 298 13.13 -11.04 -4.68
C GLU A 298 12.80 -9.56 -4.97
N ASN A 299 12.48 -9.25 -6.24
CA ASN A 299 12.01 -7.94 -6.67
C ASN A 299 10.67 -7.50 -6.02
N GLU A 300 9.73 -8.42 -5.77
CA GLU A 300 8.47 -8.13 -5.07
C GLU A 300 8.74 -7.83 -3.60
N LYS A 301 9.59 -8.63 -2.93
CA LYS A 301 10.01 -8.37 -1.54
C LYS A 301 10.60 -6.98 -1.40
N GLN A 302 11.49 -6.59 -2.31
CA GLN A 302 12.08 -5.25 -2.31
C GLN A 302 11.09 -4.13 -2.60
N SER A 303 10.16 -4.33 -3.53
CA SER A 303 9.10 -3.35 -3.80
C SER A 303 8.25 -3.11 -2.55
N GLU A 304 7.91 -4.17 -1.81
CA GLU A 304 7.16 -4.05 -0.55
C GLU A 304 7.98 -3.39 0.56
N GLU A 305 9.28 -3.67 0.67
CA GLU A 305 10.19 -2.95 1.58
C GLU A 305 10.27 -1.45 1.25
N ARG A 306 10.36 -1.09 -0.04
CA ARG A 306 10.35 0.31 -0.51
C ARG A 306 9.03 1.02 -0.21
N LYS A 307 7.89 0.37 -0.47
CA LYS A 307 6.56 0.91 -0.14
C LYS A 307 6.40 1.11 1.36
N SER A 308 6.84 0.14 2.16
CA SER A 308 6.82 0.24 3.62
C SER A 308 7.70 1.39 4.13
N MET A 309 8.89 1.58 3.55
CA MET A 309 9.76 2.71 3.89
C MET A 309 9.14 4.06 3.50
N ALA A 310 8.57 4.16 2.29
CA ALA A 310 7.86 5.36 1.86
C ALA A 310 6.70 5.68 2.82
N ALA A 311 5.94 4.68 3.26
CA ALA A 311 4.87 4.87 4.23
C ALA A 311 5.37 5.36 5.60
N MET A 312 6.50 4.83 6.10
CA MET A 312 7.08 5.30 7.37
C MET A 312 7.63 6.73 7.26
N LEU A 313 8.27 7.07 6.14
CA LEU A 313 8.73 8.45 5.87
C LEU A 313 7.55 9.41 5.76
N SER A 314 6.50 9.01 5.03
CA SER A 314 5.23 9.74 4.89
C SER A 314 4.59 10.02 6.26
N LEU A 315 4.56 9.02 7.14
CA LEU A 315 4.08 9.17 8.51
C LEU A 315 4.94 10.12 9.33
N ALA A 316 6.28 10.02 9.25
CA ALA A 316 7.17 10.94 9.96
C ALA A 316 7.00 12.40 9.50
N VAL A 317 6.89 12.64 8.18
CA VAL A 317 6.62 13.96 7.60
C VAL A 317 5.29 14.51 8.12
N ALA A 318 4.23 13.70 8.12
CA ALA A 318 2.91 14.11 8.60
C ALA A 318 2.95 14.50 10.10
N ILE A 319 3.64 13.74 10.95
CA ILE A 319 3.74 14.07 12.39
C ILE A 319 4.48 15.40 12.62
N CYS A 320 5.57 15.64 11.87
CA CYS A 320 6.34 16.88 11.99
C CYS A 320 5.57 18.11 11.48
N ASN A 321 4.86 18.00 10.34
CA ASN A 321 4.18 19.14 9.72
C ASN A 321 2.93 19.61 10.48
N GLU A 322 2.23 18.73 11.18
CA GLU A 322 0.97 19.06 11.88
C GLU A 322 1.19 19.75 13.24
N ASN A 323 2.39 20.29 13.50
CA ASN A 323 2.78 20.94 14.77
C ASN A 323 2.45 20.11 16.02
N MET A 324 2.39 18.78 15.88
CA MET A 324 2.02 17.87 16.96
C MET A 324 3.15 17.67 17.97
N VAL A 325 4.38 17.94 17.57
CA VAL A 325 5.60 17.74 18.36
C VAL A 325 6.22 19.11 18.66
N SER A 326 6.49 19.38 19.94
CA SER A 326 7.27 20.57 20.34
C SER A 326 8.76 20.35 20.06
N GLU A 327 9.55 21.42 20.01
CA GLU A 327 11.02 21.37 19.91
C GLU A 327 11.63 20.42 20.97
N GLU A 328 11.23 20.58 22.25
CA GLU A 328 11.65 19.68 23.34
C GLU A 328 11.22 18.22 23.12
N GLY A 329 10.01 18.01 22.59
CA GLY A 329 9.49 16.69 22.27
C GLY A 329 10.20 16.06 21.08
N PHE A 330 10.65 16.87 20.13
CA PHE A 330 11.40 16.44 18.97
C PHE A 330 12.80 15.97 19.38
N ALA A 331 13.51 16.77 20.18
CA ALA A 331 14.80 16.37 20.74
C ALA A 331 14.72 15.05 21.53
N TYR A 332 13.61 14.81 22.25
CA TYR A 332 13.35 13.53 22.90
C TYR A 332 13.03 12.40 21.91
N ALA A 333 12.33 12.71 20.81
CA ALA A 333 12.04 11.73 19.76
C ALA A 333 13.27 11.35 18.93
N THR A 334 14.27 12.23 18.85
CA THR A 334 15.45 12.09 18.01
C THR A 334 16.79 12.09 18.78
N PRO A 335 16.98 11.25 19.82
CA PRO A 335 18.23 11.24 20.61
C PRO A 335 19.47 10.78 19.81
N GLY A 336 19.30 10.43 18.52
CA GLY A 336 20.35 10.06 17.59
C GLY A 336 20.29 10.82 16.27
N ASP A 337 20.11 12.15 16.29
CA ASP A 337 20.05 13.01 15.09
C ASP A 337 21.16 12.72 14.07
N ALA A 338 22.40 12.55 14.53
CA ALA A 338 23.52 12.20 13.66
C ALA A 338 23.36 10.83 12.98
N ALA A 339 22.82 9.83 13.70
CA ALA A 339 22.55 8.51 13.16
C ALA A 339 21.39 8.55 12.16
N LEU A 340 20.35 9.35 12.45
CA LEU A 340 19.22 9.55 11.56
C LEU A 340 19.64 10.28 10.29
N ALA A 341 20.41 11.37 10.39
CA ALA A 341 20.94 12.08 9.24
C ALA A 341 21.81 11.16 8.36
N LYS A 342 22.65 10.32 8.97
CA LYS A 342 23.43 9.31 8.26
C LYS A 342 22.54 8.28 7.56
N LYS A 343 21.51 7.78 8.23
CA LYS A 343 20.58 6.81 7.65
C LYS A 343 19.76 7.39 6.50
N LEU A 344 19.28 8.62 6.63
CA LEU A 344 18.58 9.32 5.56
C LEU A 344 19.49 9.50 4.35
N LYS A 345 20.78 9.82 4.56
CA LYS A 345 21.77 9.91 3.47
C LYS A 345 21.94 8.57 2.77
N GLU A 346 22.03 7.48 3.52
CA GLU A 346 22.10 6.11 2.99
C GLU A 346 20.85 5.77 2.18
N ILE A 347 19.65 6.09 2.69
CA ILE A 347 18.38 5.84 1.99
C ILE A 347 18.34 6.57 0.65
N VAL A 348 18.79 7.82 0.58
CA VAL A 348 18.90 8.55 -0.69
C VAL A 348 19.77 7.79 -1.68
N LYS A 349 20.99 7.40 -1.26
CA LYS A 349 21.94 6.69 -2.11
C LYS A 349 21.44 5.35 -2.63
N VAL A 350 20.81 4.56 -1.75
CA VAL A 350 20.26 3.25 -2.13
C VAL A 350 19.11 3.40 -3.13
N ASN A 351 18.46 4.54 -3.14
CA ASN A 351 17.33 4.83 -4.02
C ASN A 351 17.69 5.76 -5.19
N GLU A 352 18.95 5.91 -5.62
CA GLU A 352 19.32 6.76 -6.78
C GLU A 352 18.83 6.24 -8.15
N GLN A 353 17.95 5.25 -8.20
CA GLN A 353 17.44 4.67 -9.44
C GLN A 353 16.27 5.49 -9.99
N SER A 354 16.21 5.66 -11.31
CA SER A 354 15.13 6.36 -12.01
C SER A 354 13.84 5.52 -12.07
N THR A 355 13.30 5.16 -10.91
CA THR A 355 11.99 4.50 -10.75
C THR A 355 11.04 5.37 -9.94
N ALA A 356 9.73 5.20 -10.15
CA ALA A 356 8.71 6.00 -9.47
C ALA A 356 8.73 5.80 -7.93
N GLU A 357 8.99 4.57 -7.48
CA GLU A 357 9.10 4.24 -6.06
C GLU A 357 10.32 4.91 -5.41
N CYS A 358 11.48 4.83 -6.06
CA CYS A 358 12.70 5.49 -5.61
C CYS A 358 12.54 7.01 -5.56
N LEU A 359 11.95 7.61 -6.60
CA LEU A 359 11.64 9.04 -6.62
C LEU A 359 10.73 9.45 -5.46
N ARG A 360 9.68 8.68 -5.17
CA ARG A 360 8.78 8.94 -4.03
C ARG A 360 9.56 8.92 -2.71
N ILE A 361 10.43 7.94 -2.50
CA ILE A 361 11.26 7.84 -1.28
C ILE A 361 12.17 9.05 -1.15
N VAL A 362 12.90 9.44 -2.21
CA VAL A 362 13.82 10.59 -2.15
C VAL A 362 13.07 11.89 -1.89
N LYS A 363 11.91 12.11 -2.53
CA LYS A 363 11.05 13.26 -2.24
C LYS A 363 10.62 13.30 -0.76
N LEU A 364 10.20 12.17 -0.21
CA LEU A 364 9.80 12.06 1.19
C LEU A 364 10.97 12.29 2.15
N VAL A 365 12.18 11.82 1.82
CA VAL A 365 13.38 12.13 2.61
C VAL A 365 13.66 13.63 2.60
N CYS A 366 13.61 14.30 1.44
CA CYS A 366 13.76 15.75 1.37
C CYS A 366 12.74 16.48 2.24
N GLN A 367 11.47 16.07 2.16
CA GLN A 367 10.39 16.63 2.98
C GLN A 367 10.60 16.42 4.47
N LEU A 368 11.08 15.23 4.86
CA LEU A 368 11.37 14.94 6.26
C LEU A 368 12.51 15.82 6.77
N VAL A 369 13.59 15.98 6.00
CA VAL A 369 14.69 16.88 6.37
C VAL A 369 14.21 18.32 6.54
N VAL A 370 13.40 18.83 5.60
CA VAL A 370 12.80 20.17 5.71
C VAL A 370 11.96 20.28 6.99
N ALA A 371 11.07 19.31 7.24
CA ALA A 371 10.20 19.32 8.42
C ALA A 371 10.99 19.23 9.73
N MET A 372 12.02 18.37 9.78
CA MET A 372 12.91 18.23 10.95
C MET A 372 13.64 19.54 11.26
N VAL A 373 14.25 20.18 10.25
CA VAL A 373 14.98 21.44 10.42
C VAL A 373 14.08 22.58 10.86
N GLN A 374 12.81 22.58 10.44
CA GLN A 374 11.83 23.56 10.89
C GLN A 374 11.43 23.37 12.36
N VAL A 375 11.38 22.12 12.84
CA VAL A 375 11.06 21.82 14.24
C VAL A 375 12.27 22.02 15.16
N GLU A 376 13.46 21.59 14.72
CA GLU A 376 14.73 21.67 15.46
C GLU A 376 15.86 22.13 14.52
N PRO A 377 16.19 23.43 14.50
CA PRO A 377 17.27 23.96 13.68
C PRO A 377 18.65 23.36 14.00
N GLY A 378 18.84 22.78 15.19
CA GLY A 378 20.07 22.08 15.57
C GLY A 378 20.44 20.92 14.64
N CYS A 379 19.45 20.29 13.99
CA CYS A 379 19.68 19.20 13.04
C CYS A 379 20.55 19.61 11.83
N ILE A 380 20.60 20.90 11.48
CA ILE A 380 21.36 21.41 10.32
C ILE A 380 22.84 21.01 10.40
N ALA A 381 23.45 21.09 11.59
CA ALA A 381 24.86 20.76 11.78
C ALA A 381 25.17 19.30 11.40
N HIS A 382 24.24 18.38 11.68
CA HIS A 382 24.41 16.96 11.36
C HIS A 382 24.32 16.68 9.85
N PHE A 383 23.36 17.31 9.15
CA PHE A 383 23.24 17.17 7.70
C PHE A 383 24.41 17.81 6.94
N ASN A 384 24.86 18.99 7.37
CA ASN A 384 26.00 19.68 6.76
C ASN A 384 27.32 18.92 7.02
N GLY A 385 27.54 18.43 8.24
CA GLY A 385 28.73 17.63 8.56
C GLY A 385 28.83 16.32 7.79
N LEU A 386 27.70 15.80 7.28
CA LEU A 386 27.63 14.61 6.45
C LEU A 386 27.63 14.91 4.96
N ASP A 387 27.73 16.17 4.51
CA ASP A 387 27.60 16.56 3.11
C ASP A 387 26.33 15.94 2.46
N PHE A 388 25.20 16.11 3.14
CA PHE A 388 23.92 15.56 2.71
C PHE A 388 23.47 16.14 1.36
N MET A 389 23.73 17.43 1.15
CA MET A 389 23.35 18.15 -0.07
C MET A 389 24.02 17.61 -1.33
N SER A 390 25.27 17.14 -1.27
CA SER A 390 25.89 16.49 -2.43
C SER A 390 25.11 15.26 -2.88
N SER A 391 24.64 14.42 -1.94
CA SER A 391 23.85 13.23 -2.28
C SER A 391 22.46 13.56 -2.80
N LEU A 392 21.81 14.61 -2.28
CA LEU A 392 20.55 15.08 -2.86
C LEU A 392 20.72 15.61 -4.28
N THR A 393 21.84 16.29 -4.57
CA THR A 393 22.11 16.84 -5.90
C THR A 393 22.38 15.70 -6.90
N GLU A 394 23.17 14.69 -6.51
CA GLU A 394 23.42 13.49 -7.31
C GLU A 394 22.12 12.71 -7.61
N ALA A 395 21.25 12.52 -6.60
CA ALA A 395 19.94 11.91 -6.79
C ALA A 395 19.03 12.75 -7.70
N LEU A 396 19.04 14.09 -7.56
CA LEU A 396 18.27 14.99 -8.42
C LEU A 396 18.71 14.88 -9.89
N GLU A 397 20.01 14.87 -10.16
CA GLU A 397 20.54 14.72 -11.52
C GLU A 397 20.06 13.40 -12.14
N THR A 398 20.17 12.30 -11.39
CA THR A 398 19.80 10.95 -11.85
C THR A 398 18.29 10.77 -12.04
N MET A 399 17.46 11.48 -11.26
CA MET A 399 16.01 11.35 -11.27
C MET A 399 15.26 12.45 -12.02
N SER A 400 15.96 13.46 -12.54
CA SER A 400 15.34 14.63 -13.18
C SER A 400 14.35 14.25 -14.29
N GLU A 401 14.73 13.34 -15.19
CA GLU A 401 13.87 12.91 -16.30
C GLU A 401 12.57 12.25 -15.84
N ILE A 402 12.64 11.38 -14.82
CA ILE A 402 11.44 10.70 -14.31
C ILE A 402 10.55 11.67 -13.52
N ASP A 403 11.14 12.61 -12.78
CA ASP A 403 10.38 13.64 -12.07
C ASP A 403 9.61 14.55 -13.04
N ASP A 404 10.26 14.98 -14.12
CA ASP A 404 9.64 15.77 -15.18
C ASP A 404 8.50 15.00 -15.87
N CYS A 405 8.66 13.70 -16.09
CA CYS A 405 7.59 12.85 -16.65
C CYS A 405 6.40 12.71 -15.70
N MET A 406 6.65 12.62 -14.38
CA MET A 406 5.59 12.44 -13.38
C MET A 406 4.69 13.67 -13.22
N LEU A 407 5.12 14.86 -13.68
CA LEU A 407 4.26 16.04 -13.78
C LEU A 407 2.99 15.79 -14.62
N PHE A 408 3.05 14.85 -15.57
CA PHE A 408 1.91 14.48 -16.42
C PHE A 408 1.08 13.32 -15.85
N ALA A 409 1.61 12.57 -14.89
CA ALA A 409 0.94 11.38 -14.34
C ALA A 409 -0.15 11.72 -13.30
N GLY A 410 -0.04 12.88 -12.64
CA GLY A 410 -1.01 13.34 -11.65
C GLY A 410 -0.99 12.50 -10.37
N ASN A 411 -0.24 12.92 -9.36
CA ASN A 411 -0.16 12.18 -8.10
C ASN A 411 -1.31 12.60 -7.16
N GLU A 412 -2.44 11.89 -7.20
CA GLU A 412 -3.60 12.20 -6.33
C GLU A 412 -3.34 11.95 -4.83
N HIS A 413 -2.33 11.13 -4.51
CA HIS A 413 -2.04 10.59 -3.17
C HIS A 413 -0.81 11.21 -2.48
N GLU A 414 -0.26 12.34 -2.95
CA GLU A 414 0.77 13.04 -2.18
C GLU A 414 0.15 13.67 -0.92
N VAL A 415 0.75 13.39 0.25
CA VAL A 415 0.34 13.94 1.56
C VAL A 415 0.46 15.48 1.55
N THR A 416 1.43 16.02 0.81
CA THR A 416 1.62 17.45 0.61
C THR A 416 1.11 17.85 -0.77
N LYS A 417 0.01 18.61 -0.85
CA LYS A 417 -0.46 19.24 -2.09
C LYS A 417 -0.10 20.73 -2.12
N PRO A 418 0.20 21.32 -3.29
CA PRO A 418 0.31 20.69 -4.61
C PRO A 418 1.57 19.82 -4.73
N ALA A 419 1.56 18.91 -5.72
CA ALA A 419 2.68 18.01 -5.94
C ALA A 419 3.96 18.80 -6.28
N ARG A 420 5.01 18.62 -5.47
CA ARG A 420 6.27 19.35 -5.63
C ARG A 420 7.26 18.51 -6.43
N SER A 421 7.97 19.16 -7.36
CA SER A 421 9.11 18.52 -8.03
C SER A 421 10.23 18.27 -7.02
N LEU A 422 11.04 17.24 -7.26
CA LEU A 422 12.24 16.97 -6.48
C LEU A 422 13.18 18.18 -6.53
N ALA A 423 13.31 18.84 -7.69
CA ALA A 423 14.10 20.06 -7.83
C ALA A 423 13.65 21.17 -6.87
N SER A 424 12.34 21.37 -6.70
CA SER A 424 11.81 22.35 -5.76
C SER A 424 12.10 21.97 -4.31
N LEU A 425 11.95 20.69 -3.97
CA LEU A 425 12.20 20.19 -2.61
C LEU A 425 13.69 20.28 -2.24
N VAL A 426 14.58 19.93 -3.17
CA VAL A 426 16.04 20.03 -2.97
C VAL A 426 16.45 21.49 -2.80
N LYS A 427 15.89 22.41 -3.58
CA LYS A 427 16.15 23.85 -3.43
C LYS A 427 15.68 24.39 -2.08
N GLU A 428 14.51 23.96 -1.61
CA GLU A 428 13.98 24.30 -0.29
C GLU A 428 14.88 23.77 0.83
N ALA A 429 15.25 22.49 0.78
CA ALA A 429 16.20 21.88 1.71
C ALA A 429 17.55 22.60 1.71
N GLN A 430 18.09 22.93 0.54
CA GLN A 430 19.33 23.68 0.39
C GLN A 430 19.26 25.06 1.05
N GLY A 431 18.15 25.79 0.86
CA GLY A 431 17.95 27.10 1.47
C GLY A 431 18.01 27.03 2.99
N LEU A 432 17.33 26.05 3.60
CA LEU A 432 17.31 25.86 5.05
C LEU A 432 18.65 25.38 5.60
N LEU A 433 19.32 24.44 4.93
CA LEU A 433 20.63 23.94 5.39
C LEU A 433 21.75 25.00 5.31
N ASN A 434 21.60 26.00 4.43
CA ASN A 434 22.53 27.12 4.32
C ASN A 434 22.28 28.22 5.38
N THR A 435 21.08 28.30 5.98
CA THR A 435 20.79 29.36 6.97
C THR A 435 21.63 29.30 8.24
N ALA A 436 22.27 28.16 8.56
CA ALA A 436 23.14 28.04 9.72
C ALA A 436 24.60 28.51 9.50
N GLN A 437 24.96 29.01 8.31
CA GLN A 437 26.27 29.62 8.07
C GLN A 437 26.32 31.14 8.37
N GLY A 438 25.19 31.76 8.71
CA GLY A 438 25.10 33.17 9.14
C GLY A 438 24.68 33.27 10.59
#